data_AF-A0AAD2DMD1-F1
#
_entry.id   AF-A0AAD2DMD1-F1
#
_cell.length_a   1.000
_cell.length_b   1.000
_cell.length_c   1.000
_cell.angle_alpha   90.00
_cell.angle_beta   90.00
_cell.angle_gamma   90.00
#
_symmetry.space_group_name_H-M   'P 1'
#
loop_
_entity.id
_entity.type
_entity.pdbx_description
1 polymer ?
#
loop_
_entity_poly.entity_id
_entity_poly.type
_entity_poly.pdbx_seq_one_letter_code
_entity_poly.pdbx_strand_id
1 'polypeptide(L)'
;MSYSSSVEIHGKVDMTIQCEKVIPEWLDGLLEKTFFGRCESHDFSKNDLNRYCITCDSSNCKYCIASGTHNDHKLLTIYRHVYQDVVPLKEIENHLDCSTIQPYKCNKKWVVSLKPLPHNGSGSHMDGDEACHVCKRKLNDFDRYSFCCLACKVQAFYERSKSSVATGMLTEGRDEVEQPTNPNKRKRSRKGVPCRAAI
;
A
#
# COMPACT_ATOMS: atom_id res chain seq x y z
N MET A 1 5.72 56.29 -10.64
CA MET A 1 6.99 56.11 -11.37
C MET A 1 8.08 56.08 -10.30
N SER A 2 8.92 55.08 -10.07
CA SER A 2 9.03 53.68 -10.51
C SER A 2 10.30 53.12 -9.82
N TYR A 3 10.24 51.89 -9.27
CA TYR A 3 11.37 50.94 -8.99
C TYR A 3 12.45 51.37 -7.95
N SER A 4 13.09 50.53 -7.14
CA SER A 4 13.08 49.08 -6.87
C SER A 4 14.02 48.82 -5.68
N SER A 5 13.82 47.72 -4.95
CA SER A 5 14.87 46.74 -4.60
C SER A 5 14.48 45.99 -3.33
N SER A 6 13.84 44.83 -3.49
CA SER A 6 13.72 43.81 -2.45
C SER A 6 14.50 42.60 -2.93
N VAL A 7 15.52 42.23 -2.14
CA VAL A 7 16.43 41.12 -2.42
C VAL A 7 15.70 39.81 -2.13
N GLU A 8 15.58 38.97 -3.15
CA GLU A 8 14.95 37.65 -3.11
C GLU A 8 15.87 36.64 -2.42
N ILE A 9 15.45 36.14 -1.26
CA ILE A 9 16.12 35.02 -0.58
C ILE A 9 15.61 33.73 -1.23
N HIS A 10 16.45 33.14 -2.08
CA HIS A 10 16.23 31.85 -2.71
C HIS A 10 16.19 30.72 -1.67
N GLY A 11 14.98 30.28 -1.33
CA GLY A 11 14.73 29.03 -0.60
C GLY A 11 14.94 27.84 -1.52
N LYS A 12 16.02 27.10 -1.29
CA LYS A 12 16.33 25.80 -1.92
C LYS A 12 15.36 24.76 -1.35
N VAL A 13 14.18 24.63 -1.96
CA VAL A 13 13.26 23.51 -1.71
C VAL A 13 13.83 22.27 -2.39
N ASP A 14 14.19 21.31 -1.55
CA ASP A 14 14.78 20.02 -1.94
C ASP A 14 13.82 19.26 -2.87
N MET A 15 14.29 19.01 -4.08
CA MET A 15 13.52 18.47 -5.20
C MET A 15 13.63 16.94 -5.17
N THR A 16 12.79 16.28 -4.38
CA THR A 16 12.60 14.83 -4.48
C THR A 16 11.12 14.45 -4.41
N ILE A 17 10.35 14.88 -5.41
CA ILE A 17 9.09 14.22 -5.76
C ILE A 17 9.43 13.36 -6.97
N GLN A 18 9.79 12.09 -6.73
CA GLN A 18 10.01 11.15 -7.83
C GLN A 18 8.70 10.97 -8.59
N CYS A 19 8.77 11.29 -9.87
CA CYS A 19 7.72 11.18 -10.87
C CYS A 19 7.22 9.73 -10.93
N GLU A 20 5.92 9.57 -11.20
CA GLU A 20 5.06 8.37 -11.23
C GLU A 20 5.56 7.13 -12.04
N LYS A 21 6.81 7.16 -12.52
CA LYS A 21 7.40 6.21 -13.46
C LYS A 21 8.26 5.13 -12.81
N VAL A 22 8.68 5.27 -11.55
CA VAL A 22 9.54 4.29 -10.87
C VAL A 22 9.10 4.10 -9.42
N ILE A 23 8.90 2.86 -9.00
CA ILE A 23 8.72 2.53 -7.58
C ILE A 23 10.10 2.54 -6.89
N PRO A 24 10.26 3.26 -5.78
CA PRO A 24 11.50 3.23 -5.02
C PRO A 24 11.78 1.83 -4.44
N GLU A 25 13.01 1.35 -4.55
CA GLU A 25 13.43 0.00 -4.09
C GLU A 25 13.14 -0.24 -2.60
N TRP A 26 13.27 0.80 -1.76
CA TRP A 26 13.00 0.70 -0.32
C TRP A 26 11.55 0.37 0.02
N LEU A 27 10.61 0.55 -0.93
CA LEU A 27 9.19 0.35 -0.67
C LEU A 27 8.84 -1.14 -0.56
N ASP A 28 9.50 -1.99 -1.35
CA ASP A 28 9.33 -3.45 -1.22
C ASP A 28 9.83 -3.91 0.15
N GLY A 29 11.00 -3.43 0.57
CA GLY A 29 11.54 -3.63 1.91
C GLY A 29 10.53 -3.24 2.98
N LEU A 30 9.94 -2.04 2.91
CA LEU A 30 8.90 -1.59 3.87
C LEU A 30 7.69 -2.54 3.93
N LEU A 31 7.23 -3.06 2.78
CA LEU A 31 6.03 -3.91 2.70
C LEU A 31 6.27 -5.36 3.16
N GLU A 32 7.50 -5.86 3.05
CA GLU A 32 7.88 -7.21 3.48
C GLU A 32 8.19 -7.29 4.97
N LYS A 33 8.65 -6.20 5.59
CA LYS A 33 9.04 -6.19 7.02
C LYS A 33 7.85 -6.44 7.94
N THR A 34 8.17 -6.98 9.11
CA THR A 34 7.26 -7.10 10.26
C THR A 34 7.67 -6.11 11.33
N PHE A 35 6.73 -5.27 11.78
CA PHE A 35 6.97 -4.28 12.82
C PHE A 35 6.50 -4.77 14.19
N PHE A 36 6.89 -4.03 15.23
CA PHE A 36 6.55 -4.30 16.64
C PHE A 36 7.14 -5.59 17.22
N GLY A 37 8.15 -6.18 16.56
CA GLY A 37 9.02 -7.17 17.18
C GLY A 37 9.93 -6.56 18.25
N ARG A 38 10.52 -7.39 19.10
CA ARG A 38 11.51 -6.98 20.11
C ARG A 38 12.84 -6.68 19.43
N CYS A 39 13.48 -5.56 19.77
CA CYS A 39 14.85 -5.30 19.33
C CYS A 39 15.83 -6.23 20.04
N GLU A 40 16.64 -6.96 19.28
CA GLU A 40 17.64 -7.90 19.81
C GLU A 40 18.88 -7.17 20.38
N SER A 41 19.20 -5.99 19.85
CA SER A 41 20.37 -5.20 20.28
C SER A 41 20.15 -4.44 21.60
N HIS A 42 18.90 -4.30 22.05
CA HIS A 42 18.55 -3.46 23.19
C HIS A 42 17.58 -4.16 24.11
N ASP A 43 18.02 -4.56 25.29
CA ASP A 43 17.18 -5.28 26.27
C ASP A 43 16.47 -4.33 27.26
N PHE A 44 15.85 -3.26 26.73
CA PHE A 44 15.15 -2.26 27.53
C PHE A 44 13.64 -2.31 27.30
N SER A 45 12.87 -1.77 28.23
CA SER A 45 11.42 -1.65 28.06
C SER A 45 11.05 -0.75 26.86
N LYS A 46 9.96 -1.11 26.15
CA LYS A 46 9.47 -0.37 24.97
C LYS A 46 10.53 -0.25 23.88
N ASN A 47 11.18 -1.37 23.56
CA ASN A 47 12.16 -1.53 22.48
C ASN A 47 11.53 -2.07 21.19
N ASP A 48 10.24 -1.80 20.97
CA ASP A 48 9.51 -2.28 19.80
C ASP A 48 10.13 -1.71 18.52
N LEU A 49 10.30 -2.57 17.50
CA LEU A 49 10.76 -2.20 16.17
C LEU A 49 9.64 -1.49 15.40
N ASN A 50 9.46 -0.19 15.69
CA ASN A 50 8.40 0.64 15.11
C ASN A 50 8.92 1.85 14.31
N ARG A 51 10.24 1.91 14.06
CA ARG A 51 10.85 2.90 13.17
C ARG A 51 11.39 2.18 11.96
N TYR A 52 11.09 2.66 10.76
CA TYR A 52 11.68 2.14 9.53
C TYR A 52 12.68 3.15 9.00
N CYS A 53 13.90 2.72 8.73
CA CYS A 53 14.94 3.53 8.12
C CYS A 53 14.96 3.27 6.62
N ILE A 54 14.55 4.25 5.82
CA ILE A 54 14.55 4.17 4.36
C ILE A 54 15.98 4.03 3.83
N THR A 55 16.94 4.75 4.41
CA THR A 55 18.34 4.72 3.98
C THR A 55 19.01 3.36 4.22
N CYS A 56 18.61 2.65 5.28
CA CYS A 56 19.22 1.37 5.67
C CYS A 56 18.36 0.15 5.32
N ASP A 57 17.14 0.34 4.81
CA ASP A 57 16.12 -0.72 4.66
C ASP A 57 16.03 -1.62 5.92
N SER A 58 15.87 -0.98 7.08
CA SER A 58 15.88 -1.67 8.37
C SER A 58 14.85 -1.16 9.36
N SER A 59 14.27 -2.08 10.11
CA SER A 59 13.39 -1.78 11.25
C SER A 59 14.22 -1.55 12.51
N ASN A 60 13.92 -0.49 13.24
CA ASN A 60 14.69 0.02 14.35
C ASN A 60 13.76 0.34 15.53
N CYS A 61 14.28 0.20 16.74
CA CYS A 61 13.60 0.70 17.93
C CYS A 61 14.06 2.13 18.26
N LYS A 62 13.40 2.80 19.21
CA LYS A 62 13.78 4.15 19.66
C LYS A 62 15.24 4.27 20.11
N TYR A 63 15.83 3.20 20.65
CA TYR A 63 17.22 3.19 21.12
C TYR A 63 18.22 3.10 19.96
N CYS A 64 17.92 2.32 18.92
CA CYS A 64 18.71 2.29 17.68
C CYS A 64 18.74 3.66 17.01
N ILE A 65 17.65 4.42 17.05
CA ILE A 65 17.64 5.79 16.50
C ILE A 65 18.45 6.74 17.39
N ALA A 66 18.35 6.59 18.72
CA ALA A 66 19.03 7.46 19.68
C ALA A 66 20.56 7.23 19.77
N SER A 67 21.08 6.11 19.26
CA SER A 67 22.53 5.83 19.25
C SER A 67 23.32 6.77 18.32
N GLY A 68 22.63 7.51 17.44
CA GLY A 68 23.24 8.45 16.50
C GLY A 68 23.53 7.86 15.12
N THR A 69 23.43 6.54 14.93
CA THR A 69 23.69 5.89 13.63
C THR A 69 22.67 6.24 12.54
N HIS A 70 21.55 6.88 12.91
CA HIS A 70 20.45 7.23 12.00
C HIS A 70 20.14 8.75 11.97
N ASN A 71 21.00 9.61 12.50
CA ASN A 71 20.70 11.04 12.63
C ASN A 71 20.39 11.74 11.30
N ASP A 72 21.10 11.35 10.22
CA ASP A 72 20.95 11.94 8.89
C ASP A 72 20.16 11.02 7.93
N HIS A 73 19.47 10.01 8.48
CA HIS A 73 18.71 9.05 7.69
C HIS A 73 17.24 9.45 7.54
N LYS A 74 16.62 8.98 6.46
CA LYS A 74 15.18 9.13 6.24
C LYS A 74 14.44 8.08 7.06
N LEU A 75 13.58 8.52 7.97
CA LEU A 75 12.89 7.65 8.92
C LEU A 75 11.37 7.77 8.77
N LEU A 76 10.69 6.63 8.88
CA LEU A 76 9.23 6.54 8.99
C LEU A 76 8.86 5.96 10.36
N THR A 77 7.84 6.53 10.98
CA THR A 77 7.25 5.98 12.21
C THR A 77 6.07 5.09 11.86
N ILE A 78 6.14 3.83 12.29
CA ILE A 78 5.09 2.85 12.06
C ILE A 78 4.14 2.81 13.28
N TYR A 79 2.84 2.93 13.00
CA TYR A 79 1.76 2.79 13.97
C TYR A 79 0.91 1.57 13.63
N ARG A 80 0.05 1.17 14.57
CA ARG A 80 -0.91 0.09 14.36
C ARG A 80 -2.33 0.64 14.30
N HIS A 81 -3.06 0.31 13.24
CA HIS A 81 -4.48 0.65 13.08
C HIS A 81 -5.24 -0.54 12.52
N VAL A 82 -6.29 -0.97 13.23
CA VAL A 82 -7.12 -2.14 12.85
C VAL A 82 -6.26 -3.34 12.42
N TYR A 83 -5.33 -3.73 13.30
CA TYR A 83 -4.41 -4.85 13.09
C TYR A 83 -3.44 -4.74 11.91
N GLN A 84 -3.37 -3.59 11.23
CA GLN A 84 -2.42 -3.33 10.15
C GLN A 84 -1.43 -2.25 10.53
N ASP A 85 -0.26 -2.33 9.90
CA ASP A 85 0.80 -1.35 10.01
C ASP A 85 0.47 -0.15 9.13
N VAL A 86 0.55 1.04 9.71
CA VAL A 86 0.21 2.31 9.07
C VAL A 86 1.29 3.35 9.30
N VAL A 87 1.42 4.27 8.35
CA VAL A 87 2.38 5.38 8.42
C VAL A 87 1.61 6.69 8.39
N PRO A 88 1.99 7.72 9.17
CA PRO A 88 1.38 9.04 9.06
C PRO A 88 1.52 9.57 7.64
N LEU A 89 0.42 10.07 7.08
CA LEU A 89 0.38 10.57 5.70
C LEU A 89 1.44 11.66 5.49
N LYS A 90 1.55 12.59 6.44
CA LYS A 90 2.55 13.67 6.42
C LYS A 90 4.01 13.21 6.42
N GLU A 91 4.31 12.03 6.95
CA GLU A 91 5.69 11.50 6.97
C GLU A 91 6.02 10.86 5.62
N ILE A 92 5.12 10.01 5.11
CA ILE A 92 5.35 9.26 3.88
C ILE A 92 5.24 10.11 2.61
N GLU A 93 4.42 11.17 2.61
CA GLU A 93 4.28 12.10 1.47
C GLU A 93 5.59 12.81 1.12
N ASN A 94 6.54 12.93 2.06
CA ASN A 94 7.86 13.50 1.79
C ASN A 94 8.76 12.57 0.96
N HIS A 95 8.34 11.32 0.75
CA HIS A 95 9.15 10.27 0.14
C HIS A 95 8.43 9.55 -1.01
N LEU A 96 7.10 9.62 -1.05
CA LEU A 96 6.28 8.93 -2.03
C LEU A 96 5.01 9.75 -2.33
N ASP A 97 4.65 9.85 -3.61
CA ASP A 97 3.33 10.33 -3.98
C ASP A 97 2.24 9.40 -3.43
N CYS A 98 1.36 9.93 -2.59
CA CYS A 98 0.24 9.21 -1.97
C CYS A 98 -1.13 9.70 -2.48
N SER A 99 -1.18 10.58 -3.49
CA SER A 99 -2.42 11.22 -3.97
C SER A 99 -3.51 10.24 -4.40
N THR A 100 -3.12 9.10 -4.98
CA THR A 100 -4.03 8.06 -5.47
C THR A 100 -4.37 6.97 -4.43
N ILE A 101 -3.85 7.08 -3.20
CA ILE A 101 -4.06 6.13 -2.11
C ILE A 101 -5.05 6.72 -1.12
N GLN A 102 -6.10 5.96 -0.79
CA GLN A 102 -7.05 6.35 0.24
C GLN A 102 -6.37 6.49 1.61
N PRO A 103 -6.39 7.69 2.23
CA PRO A 103 -5.93 7.86 3.59
C PRO A 103 -7.05 7.47 4.58
N TYR A 104 -6.64 7.00 5.75
CA TYR A 104 -7.53 6.65 6.85
C TYR A 104 -7.31 7.60 8.02
N LYS A 105 -8.35 7.79 8.84
CA LYS A 105 -8.26 8.61 10.04
C LYS A 105 -8.04 7.72 11.25
N CYS A 106 -6.86 7.82 11.87
CA CYS A 106 -6.49 7.11 13.09
C CYS A 106 -6.16 8.13 14.19
N ASN A 107 -6.89 8.11 15.31
CA ASN A 107 -6.64 9.02 16.45
C ASN A 107 -6.50 10.50 16.04
N LYS A 108 -7.41 10.99 15.20
CA LYS A 108 -7.41 12.35 14.64
C LYS A 108 -6.25 12.69 13.69
N LYS A 109 -5.40 11.73 13.32
CA LYS A 109 -4.33 11.87 12.32
C LYS A 109 -4.68 11.14 11.04
N TRP A 110 -4.24 11.67 9.90
CA TRP A 110 -4.32 10.98 8.61
C TRP A 110 -3.15 10.00 8.48
N VAL A 111 -3.46 8.77 8.10
CA VAL A 111 -2.49 7.67 7.96
C VAL A 111 -2.75 6.91 6.66
N VAL A 112 -1.72 6.30 6.11
CA VAL A 112 -1.80 5.38 4.99
C VAL A 112 -1.48 3.98 5.50
N SER A 113 -2.28 2.99 5.09
CA SER A 113 -2.03 1.59 5.43
C SER A 113 -0.99 0.97 4.50
N LEU A 114 -0.06 0.19 5.07
CA LEU A 114 0.91 -0.57 4.28
C LEU A 114 0.21 -1.67 3.49
N LYS A 115 -0.66 -2.42 4.18
CA LYS A 115 -1.41 -3.55 3.64
C LYS A 115 -2.92 -3.31 3.69
N PRO A 116 -3.73 -4.09 2.95
CA PRO A 116 -5.18 -4.00 2.98
C PRO A 116 -5.74 -4.15 4.41
N LEU A 117 -6.60 -3.21 4.84
CA LEU A 117 -7.25 -3.30 6.16
C LEU A 117 -8.23 -4.50 6.23
N PRO A 118 -8.30 -5.20 7.37
CA PRO A 118 -9.10 -6.42 7.50
C PRO A 118 -10.62 -6.16 7.51
N HIS A 119 -11.08 -4.91 7.63
CA HIS A 119 -12.51 -4.60 7.65
C HIS A 119 -12.86 -3.27 6.98
N ASN A 120 -13.84 -3.34 6.07
CA ASN A 120 -14.80 -2.28 5.76
C ASN A 120 -16.10 -2.97 5.29
N GLY A 121 -16.80 -3.66 6.19
CA GLY A 121 -18.25 -3.91 6.15
C GLY A 121 -18.92 -4.49 4.90
N SER A 122 -18.20 -4.91 3.86
CA SER A 122 -18.76 -5.43 2.62
C SER A 122 -17.84 -6.53 2.11
N GLY A 123 -18.16 -7.76 2.50
CA GLY A 123 -17.59 -8.97 1.90
C GLY A 123 -17.99 -9.17 0.44
N SER A 124 -18.54 -8.14 -0.22
CA SER A 124 -18.74 -8.11 -1.66
C SER A 124 -17.51 -7.48 -2.29
N HIS A 125 -16.64 -8.31 -2.89
CA HIS A 125 -15.90 -7.86 -4.06
C HIS A 125 -16.89 -7.11 -4.97
N MET A 126 -16.64 -5.83 -5.21
CA MET A 126 -17.46 -5.05 -6.12
C MET A 126 -16.76 -5.02 -7.47
N ASP A 127 -17.48 -5.44 -8.50
CA ASP A 127 -17.07 -5.22 -9.88
C ASP A 127 -17.63 -3.86 -10.31
N GLY A 128 -16.77 -2.84 -10.31
CA GLY A 128 -17.13 -1.47 -10.67
C GLY A 128 -16.05 -0.46 -10.32
N ASP A 129 -16.20 0.76 -10.81
CA ASP A 129 -15.23 1.86 -10.66
C ASP A 129 -15.12 2.38 -9.21
N GLU A 130 -16.01 1.96 -8.31
CA GLU A 130 -15.98 2.31 -6.88
C GLU A 130 -14.98 1.49 -6.05
N ALA A 131 -14.22 0.60 -6.69
CA ALA A 131 -13.37 -0.37 -6.02
C ALA A 131 -11.88 -0.14 -6.29
N CYS A 132 -11.06 -0.53 -5.32
CA CYS A 132 -9.62 -0.57 -5.47
C CYS A 132 -9.24 -1.43 -6.67
N HIS A 133 -8.38 -0.90 -7.55
CA HIS A 133 -8.02 -1.57 -8.81
C HIS A 133 -7.43 -2.97 -8.61
N VAL A 134 -6.73 -3.20 -7.49
CA VAL A 134 -6.05 -4.48 -7.19
C VAL A 134 -6.92 -5.42 -6.37
N CYS A 135 -7.29 -5.03 -5.15
CA CYS A 135 -7.97 -5.94 -4.21
C CYS A 135 -9.52 -5.89 -4.32
N LYS A 136 -10.07 -5.07 -5.22
CA LYS A 136 -11.51 -4.91 -5.47
C LYS A 136 -12.34 -4.53 -4.23
N ARG A 137 -11.71 -3.96 -3.21
CA ARG A 137 -12.37 -3.42 -2.02
C ARG A 137 -12.96 -2.04 -2.33
N LYS A 138 -14.17 -1.77 -1.86
CA LYS A 138 -14.81 -0.44 -1.95
C LYS A 138 -13.93 0.67 -1.36
N LEU A 139 -13.77 1.75 -2.12
CA LEU A 139 -13.12 2.99 -1.67
C LEU A 139 -14.18 3.96 -1.15
N ASN A 140 -13.81 4.78 -0.17
CA ASN A 140 -14.70 5.78 0.43
C ASN A 140 -14.96 6.93 -0.55
N ASP A 141 -13.88 7.43 -1.17
CA ASP A 141 -13.89 8.50 -2.16
C ASP A 141 -13.25 7.98 -3.46
N PHE A 142 -14.00 7.15 -4.20
CA PHE A 142 -13.51 6.49 -5.42
C PHE A 142 -13.24 7.47 -6.57
N ASP A 143 -13.82 8.66 -6.52
CA ASP A 143 -13.57 9.76 -7.45
C ASP A 143 -12.14 10.33 -7.33
N ARG A 144 -11.48 10.12 -6.18
CA ARG A 144 -10.14 10.66 -5.89
C ARG A 144 -9.08 9.57 -5.75
N TYR A 145 -9.46 8.41 -5.24
CA TYR A 145 -8.52 7.35 -4.91
C TYR A 145 -8.73 6.14 -5.81
N SER A 146 -7.64 5.49 -6.19
CA SER A 146 -7.66 4.23 -6.98
C SER A 146 -7.17 3.03 -6.17
N PHE A 147 -6.48 3.29 -5.05
CA PHE A 147 -5.86 2.26 -4.22
C PHE A 147 -6.28 2.41 -2.75
N CYS A 148 -6.52 1.28 -2.07
CA CYS A 148 -6.85 1.30 -0.64
C CYS A 148 -5.62 1.30 0.28
N CYS A 149 -4.43 0.98 -0.23
CA CYS A 149 -3.19 0.88 0.56
C CYS A 149 -1.97 0.91 -0.34
N LEU A 150 -0.78 1.06 0.26
CA LEU A 150 0.51 1.09 -0.46
C LEU A 150 0.76 -0.19 -1.25
N ALA A 151 0.57 -1.36 -0.64
CA ALA A 151 0.76 -2.65 -1.32
C ALA A 151 -0.06 -2.76 -2.61
N CYS A 152 -1.30 -2.25 -2.63
CA CYS A 152 -2.12 -2.23 -3.84
C CYS A 152 -1.57 -1.28 -4.90
N LYS A 153 -1.10 -0.09 -4.54
CA LYS A 153 -0.46 0.82 -5.51
C LYS A 153 0.78 0.19 -6.13
N VAL A 154 1.61 -0.44 -5.29
CA VAL A 154 2.84 -1.12 -5.69
C VAL A 154 2.57 -2.28 -6.63
N GLN A 155 1.61 -3.14 -6.27
CA GLN A 155 1.23 -4.28 -7.09
C GLN A 155 0.73 -3.85 -8.49
N ALA A 156 -0.13 -2.83 -8.57
CA ALA A 156 -0.64 -2.33 -9.85
C ALA A 156 0.47 -1.80 -10.77
N PHE A 157 1.50 -1.16 -10.20
CA PHE A 157 2.66 -0.71 -10.96
C PHE A 157 3.44 -1.89 -11.56
N TYR A 158 3.67 -2.96 -10.78
CA TYR A 158 4.35 -4.16 -11.27
C TYR A 158 3.56 -4.89 -12.34
N GLU A 159 2.24 -4.96 -12.22
CA GLU A 159 1.36 -5.56 -13.23
C GLU A 159 1.42 -4.78 -14.56
N ARG A 160 1.39 -3.44 -14.49
CA ARG A 160 1.54 -2.57 -15.68
C ARG A 160 2.92 -2.70 -16.34
N SER A 161 3.97 -2.85 -15.54
CA SER A 161 5.34 -2.98 -16.05
C SER A 161 5.55 -4.31 -16.80
N LYS A 162 4.88 -5.39 -16.36
CA LYS A 162 4.93 -6.70 -17.04
C LYS A 162 4.19 -6.68 -18.38
N SER A 163 3.04 -6.01 -18.47
CA SER A 163 2.26 -5.96 -19.71
C SER A 163 2.92 -5.12 -20.80
N SER A 164 3.67 -4.06 -20.44
CA SER A 164 4.45 -3.27 -21.40
C SER A 164 5.63 -4.03 -22.04
N VAL A 165 6.12 -5.10 -21.42
CA VAL A 165 7.17 -5.97 -22.00
C VAL A 165 6.56 -7.01 -22.94
N ALA A 166 5.32 -7.44 -22.69
CA ALA A 166 4.62 -8.44 -23.51
C ALA A 166 4.22 -7.92 -24.91
N THR A 167 4.07 -6.62 -25.10
CA THR A 167 3.66 -6.01 -26.39
C THR A 167 4.81 -5.87 -27.40
N GLY A 168 6.03 -6.30 -27.07
CA GLY A 168 7.23 -6.17 -27.91
C GLY A 168 7.56 -7.36 -28.84
N MET A 169 6.76 -8.43 -28.86
CA MET A 169 6.94 -9.56 -29.79
C MET A 169 5.72 -9.71 -30.70
N LEU A 170 5.84 -9.27 -31.95
CA LEU A 170 4.93 -9.64 -33.04
C LEU A 170 5.60 -10.74 -33.89
N THR A 171 4.88 -11.82 -34.22
CA THR A 171 4.74 -12.38 -35.59
C THR A 171 3.89 -13.67 -35.58
N GLU A 172 2.77 -13.57 -36.31
CA GLU A 172 2.15 -14.53 -37.25
C GLU A 172 2.19 -16.06 -37.04
N GLY A 173 1.02 -16.68 -37.24
CA GLY A 173 0.93 -18.06 -37.75
C GLY A 173 -0.12 -18.94 -37.06
N ARG A 174 -1.11 -19.40 -37.83
CA ARG A 174 -2.26 -20.25 -37.44
C ARG A 174 -1.83 -21.66 -37.01
N ASP A 175 -2.63 -22.30 -36.14
CA ASP A 175 -3.34 -23.54 -36.50
C ASP A 175 -4.48 -23.83 -35.51
N GLU A 176 -5.64 -24.16 -36.08
CA GLU A 176 -6.84 -24.70 -35.45
C GLU A 176 -6.61 -26.14 -35.02
N VAL A 177 -6.97 -26.54 -33.78
CA VAL A 177 -7.49 -27.89 -33.48
C VAL A 177 -8.46 -27.85 -32.29
N GLU A 178 -9.50 -28.68 -32.43
CA GLU A 178 -10.80 -28.77 -31.78
C GLU A 178 -10.89 -29.00 -30.26
N GLN A 179 -12.09 -28.69 -29.77
CA GLN A 179 -12.67 -29.04 -28.47
C GLN A 179 -12.72 -30.55 -28.23
N PRO A 180 -12.64 -30.99 -26.95
CA PRO A 180 -13.45 -32.10 -26.50
C PRO A 180 -14.53 -31.61 -25.53
N THR A 181 -15.74 -32.06 -25.86
CA THR A 181 -16.98 -31.81 -25.14
C THR A 181 -17.09 -32.60 -23.83
N ASN A 182 -17.75 -31.96 -22.86
CA ASN A 182 -18.76 -32.54 -21.95
C ASN A 182 -18.31 -33.17 -20.59
N PRO A 183 -19.23 -33.39 -19.63
CA PRO A 183 -19.61 -32.40 -18.63
C PRO A 183 -19.47 -32.94 -17.19
N ASN A 184 -19.25 -32.07 -16.20
CA ASN A 184 -19.45 -32.47 -14.80
C ASN A 184 -20.15 -31.38 -13.99
N LYS A 185 -21.48 -31.29 -14.19
CA LYS A 185 -22.40 -30.58 -13.28
C LYS A 185 -22.53 -31.40 -12.00
N ARG A 186 -21.81 -31.00 -10.95
CA ARG A 186 -22.05 -31.48 -9.58
C ARG A 186 -23.45 -31.01 -9.13
N LYS A 187 -24.42 -31.93 -9.11
CA LYS A 187 -25.76 -31.73 -8.52
C LYS A 187 -25.60 -31.39 -7.03
N ARG A 188 -25.88 -30.14 -6.64
CA ARG A 188 -26.09 -29.78 -5.24
C ARG A 188 -27.41 -30.39 -4.78
N SER A 189 -27.35 -31.34 -3.85
CA SER A 189 -28.52 -31.87 -3.16
C SER A 189 -29.22 -30.76 -2.38
N ARG A 190 -30.55 -30.63 -2.54
CA ARG A 190 -31.38 -29.69 -1.77
C ARG A 190 -31.44 -30.22 -0.34
N LYS A 191 -30.92 -29.46 0.63
CA LYS A 191 -31.24 -29.68 2.05
C LYS A 191 -32.76 -29.57 2.22
N GLY A 192 -33.34 -30.54 2.91
CA GLY A 192 -34.79 -30.70 3.09
C GLY A 192 -35.48 -29.49 3.72
N VAL A 193 -36.79 -29.46 3.55
CA VAL A 193 -37.70 -28.45 4.11
C VAL A 193 -37.62 -28.48 5.64
N PRO A 194 -37.49 -27.33 6.34
CA PRO A 194 -37.47 -27.31 7.80
C PRO A 194 -38.87 -27.59 8.35
N CYS A 195 -39.01 -28.64 9.17
CA CYS A 195 -40.22 -28.86 9.96
C CYS A 195 -40.17 -27.96 11.22
N ARG A 196 -41.20 -27.15 11.45
CA ARG A 196 -41.41 -26.42 12.70
C ARG A 196 -41.86 -27.40 13.80
N ALA A 197 -41.36 -27.21 15.02
CA ALA A 197 -41.86 -27.92 16.19
C ALA A 197 -43.32 -27.51 16.50
N ALA A 198 -44.14 -28.48 16.91
CA ALA A 198 -45.46 -28.22 17.47
C ALA A 198 -45.32 -27.79 18.94
N ILE A 199 -46.30 -26.97 19.37
CA ILE A 199 -46.42 -26.26 20.65
C ILE A 199 -46.23 -27.17 21.86
#